data_AF-A0A2X1QVN6-F1
#
_entry.id   AF-A0A2X1QVN6-F1
#
_cell.length_a   1.000
_cell.length_b   1.000
_cell.length_c   1.000
_cell.angle_alpha   90.00
_cell.angle_beta   90.00
_cell.angle_gamma   90.00
#
_symmetry.space_group_name_H-M   'P 1'
#
loop_
_entity.id
_entity.type
_entity.pdbx_description
1 polymer ?
#
loop_
_entity_poly.entity_id
_entity_poly.type
_entity_poly.pdbx_seq_one_letter_code
_entity_poly.pdbx_strand_id
1 'polypeptide(L)'
;MSIQQLCLIIVLAPLLGSIIAGFFRNQIGRSGAHSVTIAGVGLSFLLSLYVAVLILTGSADSVNSNVYTWASGGDLFPYAFHIGFLIDPLTVVMLVVVNFVSLLVHIYSIGYMADDDGYQRFFSYISLFTFMMLMLVTANNFLQLFFGWEGVGLVSYLLISFWYDKESAIEGGLKAFIVNRVGDFGFVLGIAMVLAYTGSLDYDTVFQSANHLSGTTVELFSGHPWSLLTVICLLLYVGAMGKSAQVPLHVWLPESMEGPTPISALIHAATMVTAGVFMIARISPWSNCQLPH
;
A
#
# COMPACT_ATOMS: atom_id res chain seq x y z
N MET A 1 8.72 -10.48 22.67
CA MET A 1 8.49 -9.20 21.94
C MET A 1 7.00 -9.05 21.74
N SER A 2 6.46 -7.84 21.83
CA SER A 2 5.04 -7.60 21.52
C SER A 2 4.79 -7.72 20.02
N ILE A 3 3.56 -8.06 19.62
CA ILE A 3 3.16 -8.12 18.19
C ILE A 3 3.45 -6.78 17.50
N GLN A 4 3.16 -5.66 18.17
CA GLN A 4 3.48 -4.32 17.66
C GLN A 4 4.97 -4.13 17.35
N GLN A 5 5.87 -4.61 18.23
CA GLN A 5 7.33 -4.54 17.98
C GLN A 5 7.75 -5.42 16.79
N LEU A 6 7.15 -6.60 16.65
CA LEU A 6 7.40 -7.48 15.50
C LEU A 6 6.96 -6.81 14.20
N CYS A 7 5.78 -6.19 14.19
CA CYS A 7 5.27 -5.45 13.04
C CYS A 7 6.14 -4.25 12.67
N LEU A 8 6.67 -3.51 13.64
CA LEU A 8 7.66 -2.46 13.37
C LEU A 8 8.87 -3.00 12.63
N ILE A 9 9.40 -4.16 13.05
CA ILE A 9 10.55 -4.77 12.38
C ILE A 9 10.18 -5.27 10.98
N ILE A 10 9.04 -5.93 10.84
CA ILE A 10 8.53 -6.41 9.54
C ILE A 10 8.44 -5.24 8.54
N VAL A 11 7.90 -4.10 8.97
CA VAL A 11 7.73 -2.94 8.09
C VAL A 11 9.04 -2.21 7.85
N LEU A 12 9.87 -1.98 8.88
CA LEU A 12 11.08 -1.14 8.76
C LEU A 12 12.30 -1.88 8.21
N ALA A 13 12.37 -3.21 8.27
CA ALA A 13 13.53 -3.95 7.79
C ALA A 13 13.79 -3.78 6.27
N PRO A 14 12.77 -3.80 5.38
CA PRO A 14 12.97 -3.47 3.97
C PRO A 14 13.34 -2.00 3.75
N LEU A 15 12.84 -1.07 4.57
CA LEU A 15 13.24 0.34 4.48
C LEU A 15 14.74 0.52 4.80
N LEU A 16 15.22 -0.12 5.86
CA LEU A 16 16.65 -0.13 6.20
C LEU A 16 17.48 -0.74 5.06
N GLY A 17 17.00 -1.85 4.47
CA GLY A 17 17.63 -2.45 3.29
C GLY A 17 17.72 -1.48 2.12
N SER A 18 16.63 -0.76 1.83
CA SER A 18 16.57 0.24 0.77
C SER A 18 17.54 1.40 1.00
N ILE A 19 17.58 1.95 2.23
CA ILE A 19 18.47 3.06 2.61
C ILE A 19 19.93 2.64 2.47
N ILE A 20 20.28 1.45 2.97
CA ILE A 20 21.64 0.92 2.89
C ILE A 20 22.03 0.69 1.43
N ALA A 21 21.19 0.02 0.64
CA ALA A 21 21.46 -0.24 -0.78
C ALA A 21 21.54 1.05 -1.63
N GLY A 22 20.75 2.07 -1.30
CA GLY A 22 20.67 3.32 -2.05
C GLY A 22 21.78 4.30 -1.70
N PHE A 23 21.85 4.72 -0.43
CA PHE A 23 22.78 5.76 0.03
C PHE A 23 24.20 5.25 0.25
N PHE A 24 24.36 3.98 0.65
CA PHE A 24 25.67 3.40 0.93
C PHE A 24 26.20 2.50 -0.20
N ARG A 25 25.68 2.70 -1.43
CA ARG A 25 25.96 1.86 -2.61
C ARG A 25 27.45 1.71 -2.94
N ASN A 26 28.25 2.75 -2.66
CA ASN A 26 29.68 2.77 -2.93
C ASN A 26 30.50 2.03 -1.86
N GLN A 27 30.03 1.98 -0.61
CA GLN A 27 30.73 1.29 0.48
C GLN A 27 30.46 -0.22 0.48
N ILE A 28 29.23 -0.63 0.15
CA ILE A 28 28.81 -2.04 0.27
C ILE A 28 28.96 -2.83 -1.05
N GLY A 29 29.07 -2.13 -2.19
CA GLY A 29 29.15 -2.73 -3.52
C GLY A 29 27.89 -3.51 -3.95
N ARG A 30 27.98 -4.25 -5.07
CA ARG A 30 26.86 -5.05 -5.60
C ARG A 30 26.45 -6.17 -4.63
N SER A 31 27.43 -6.89 -4.08
CA SER A 31 27.20 -8.00 -3.15
C SER A 31 26.49 -7.56 -1.87
N GLY A 32 26.93 -6.45 -1.27
CA GLY A 32 26.31 -5.91 -0.08
C GLY A 32 24.88 -5.39 -0.34
N ALA A 33 24.62 -4.77 -1.49
CA ALA A 33 23.30 -4.22 -1.81
C ALA A 33 22.21 -5.30 -1.87
N HIS A 34 22.44 -6.41 -2.58
CA HIS A 34 21.46 -7.51 -2.60
C HIS A 34 21.42 -8.26 -1.26
N SER A 35 22.57 -8.44 -0.59
CA SER A 35 22.63 -9.19 0.67
C SER A 35 21.81 -8.52 1.77
N VAL A 36 21.94 -7.20 1.93
CA VAL A 36 21.23 -6.45 2.97
C VAL A 36 19.74 -6.37 2.69
N THR A 37 19.34 -6.13 1.43
CA THR A 37 17.92 -6.08 1.05
C THR A 37 17.24 -7.44 1.18
N ILE A 38 17.89 -8.52 0.74
CA ILE A 38 17.40 -9.90 0.91
C ILE A 38 17.31 -10.27 2.39
N ALA A 39 18.30 -9.92 3.19
CA ALA A 39 18.25 -10.17 4.64
C ALA A 39 17.09 -9.42 5.30
N GLY A 40 16.85 -8.15 4.92
CA GLY A 40 15.74 -7.34 5.44
C GLY A 40 14.37 -7.92 5.08
N VAL A 41 14.15 -8.27 3.82
CA VAL A 41 12.89 -8.89 3.37
C VAL A 41 12.73 -10.31 3.91
N GLY A 42 13.81 -11.09 3.98
CA GLY A 42 13.81 -12.44 4.56
C GLY A 42 13.45 -12.44 6.05
N LEU A 43 14.01 -11.51 6.83
CA LEU A 43 13.62 -11.30 8.21
C LEU A 43 12.14 -10.94 8.32
N SER A 44 11.67 -10.01 7.47
CA SER A 44 10.26 -9.60 7.43
C SER A 44 9.33 -10.76 7.11
N PHE A 45 9.73 -11.65 6.19
CA PHE A 45 8.99 -12.86 5.84
C PHE A 45 8.87 -13.83 7.02
N LEU A 46 9.99 -14.16 7.67
CA LEU A 46 10.00 -15.09 8.81
C LEU A 46 9.16 -14.56 9.98
N LEU A 47 9.28 -13.27 10.29
CA LEU A 47 8.45 -12.63 11.31
C LEU A 47 6.98 -12.55 10.91
N SER A 48 6.67 -12.33 9.63
CA SER A 48 5.29 -12.36 9.13
C SER A 48 4.65 -13.74 9.28
N LEU A 49 5.40 -14.82 9.00
CA LEU A 49 4.93 -16.19 9.24
C LEU A 49 4.65 -16.43 10.72
N TYR A 50 5.54 -15.98 11.59
CA TYR A 50 5.35 -16.12 13.04
C TYR A 50 4.10 -15.38 13.54
N VAL A 51 3.91 -14.13 13.13
CA VAL A 51 2.72 -13.34 13.48
C VAL A 51 1.45 -13.95 12.87
N ALA A 52 1.51 -14.45 11.63
CA ALA A 52 0.39 -15.12 10.99
C ALA A 52 -0.04 -16.38 11.76
N VAL A 53 0.90 -17.20 12.22
CA VAL A 53 0.59 -18.36 13.07
C VAL A 53 -0.14 -17.89 14.33
N LEU A 54 0.38 -16.88 15.04
CA LEU A 54 -0.23 -16.41 16.29
C LEU A 54 -1.69 -15.93 16.11
N ILE A 55 -1.94 -15.13 15.08
CA ILE A 55 -3.27 -14.55 14.82
C ILE A 55 -4.24 -15.59 14.24
N LEU A 56 -3.81 -16.42 13.29
CA LEU A 56 -4.70 -17.37 12.60
C LEU A 56 -5.05 -18.60 13.44
N THR A 57 -4.20 -19.02 14.38
CA THR A 57 -4.54 -20.09 15.34
C THR A 57 -5.35 -19.60 16.53
N GLY A 58 -5.59 -18.28 16.64
CA GLY A 58 -6.21 -17.66 17.81
C GLY A 58 -5.33 -17.71 19.06
N SER A 59 -4.01 -17.92 18.92
CA SER A 59 -3.06 -17.83 20.03
C SER A 59 -2.80 -16.40 20.49
N ALA A 60 -3.16 -15.41 19.67
CA ALA A 60 -3.20 -14.00 20.02
C ALA A 60 -4.38 -13.30 19.32
N ASP A 61 -4.94 -12.29 19.98
CA ASP A 61 -6.00 -11.46 19.41
C ASP A 61 -5.48 -10.48 18.35
N SER A 62 -6.40 -9.99 17.52
CA SER A 62 -6.10 -8.92 16.58
C SER A 62 -5.67 -7.65 17.31
N VAL A 63 -4.66 -6.96 16.79
CA VAL A 63 -4.10 -5.76 17.41
C VAL A 63 -4.46 -4.55 16.57
N ASN A 64 -5.09 -3.54 17.18
CA ASN A 64 -5.23 -2.21 16.60
C ASN A 64 -4.58 -1.21 17.55
N SER A 65 -3.41 -0.69 17.19
CA SER A 65 -2.70 0.27 18.05
C SER A 65 -2.03 1.39 17.27
N ASN A 66 -2.09 2.59 17.83
CA ASN A 66 -1.37 3.75 17.32
C ASN A 66 0.08 3.71 17.83
N VAL A 67 1.02 3.81 16.90
CA VAL A 67 2.46 3.83 17.16
C VAL A 67 2.93 5.25 17.43
N TYR A 68 2.44 6.20 16.62
CA TYR A 68 2.89 7.59 16.67
C TYR A 68 1.76 8.52 16.25
N THR A 69 1.68 9.72 16.83
CA THR A 69 0.77 10.78 16.38
C THR A 69 1.54 11.68 15.44
N TRP A 70 1.23 11.60 14.14
CA TRP A 70 1.94 12.33 13.09
C TRP A 70 1.65 13.83 13.13
N ALA A 71 0.38 14.20 13.24
CA ALA A 71 -0.06 15.58 13.34
C ALA A 71 -1.34 15.66 14.18
N SER A 72 -1.53 16.77 14.89
CA SER A 72 -2.77 17.08 15.59
C SER A 72 -3.11 18.54 15.35
N GLY A 73 -4.36 18.82 15.01
CA GLY A 73 -4.82 20.18 14.73
C GLY A 73 -5.19 21.00 15.97
N GLY A 74 -5.09 20.41 17.17
CA GLY A 74 -5.38 21.10 18.43
C GLY A 74 -6.82 21.62 18.52
N ASP A 75 -7.02 22.73 19.23
CA ASP A 75 -8.36 23.30 19.49
C ASP A 75 -9.04 23.86 18.22
N LEU A 76 -8.27 24.21 17.18
CA LEU A 76 -8.78 24.81 15.94
C LEU A 76 -9.23 23.76 14.91
N PHE A 77 -8.66 22.56 14.98
CA PHE A 77 -8.97 21.45 14.08
C PHE A 77 -8.87 20.17 14.91
N PRO A 78 -9.97 19.68 15.52
CA PRO A 78 -9.96 18.63 16.54
C PRO A 78 -9.75 17.23 15.96
N TYR A 79 -8.85 17.12 14.98
CA TYR A 79 -8.49 15.90 14.29
C TYR A 79 -7.02 15.59 14.57
N ALA A 80 -6.78 14.35 14.97
CA ALA A 80 -5.45 13.79 15.12
C ALA A 80 -5.21 12.77 14.00
N PHE A 81 -4.01 12.82 13.44
CA PHE A 81 -3.55 11.92 12.40
C PHE A 81 -2.52 10.98 13.00
N HIS A 82 -2.85 9.70 13.05
CA HIS A 82 -2.02 8.68 13.65
C HIS A 82 -1.32 7.83 12.60
N ILE A 83 -0.14 7.33 12.96
CA ILE A 83 0.49 6.18 12.31
C ILE A 83 0.28 5.01 13.25
N GLY A 84 -0.38 3.97 12.77
CA GLY A 84 -0.79 2.84 13.58
C GLY A 84 -0.79 1.54 12.78
N PHE A 85 -0.95 0.44 13.52
CA PHE A 85 -0.99 -0.89 12.95
C PHE A 85 -2.29 -1.59 13.29
N LEU A 86 -2.99 -2.04 12.25
CA LEU A 86 -4.10 -2.97 12.34
C LEU A 86 -3.62 -4.35 11.88
N ILE A 87 -3.42 -5.24 12.84
CA ILE A 87 -2.93 -6.61 12.64
C ILE A 87 -4.07 -7.56 12.91
N ASP A 88 -4.74 -7.97 11.84
CA ASP A 88 -5.87 -8.89 11.85
C ASP A 88 -5.63 -10.02 10.82
N PRO A 89 -6.53 -11.01 10.68
CA PRO A 89 -6.37 -12.11 9.73
C PRO A 89 -6.10 -11.66 8.30
N LEU A 90 -6.74 -10.59 7.84
CA LEU A 90 -6.53 -10.04 6.50
C LEU A 90 -5.12 -9.44 6.34
N THR A 91 -4.67 -8.66 7.33
CA THR A 91 -3.32 -8.07 7.32
C THR A 91 -2.24 -9.15 7.33
N VAL A 92 -2.35 -10.16 8.20
CA VAL A 92 -1.27 -11.17 8.33
C VAL A 92 -1.13 -12.03 7.07
N VAL A 93 -2.23 -12.36 6.40
CA VAL A 93 -2.18 -13.07 5.10
C VAL A 93 -1.45 -12.22 4.07
N MET A 94 -1.78 -10.93 3.97
CA MET A 94 -1.13 -10.02 3.03
C MET A 94 0.34 -9.77 3.36
N LEU A 95 0.71 -9.66 4.65
CA LEU A 95 2.10 -9.55 5.07
C LEU A 95 2.94 -10.75 4.59
N VAL A 96 2.40 -11.96 4.74
CA VAL A 96 3.07 -13.19 4.28
C VAL A 96 3.20 -13.19 2.75
N VAL A 97 2.12 -12.91 2.02
CA VAL A 97 2.12 -12.91 0.54
C VAL A 97 3.10 -11.87 -0.02
N VAL A 98 3.04 -10.62 0.46
CA VAL A 98 3.91 -9.53 -0.01
C VAL A 98 5.38 -9.85 0.27
N ASN A 99 5.72 -10.27 1.49
CA ASN A 99 7.11 -10.59 1.83
C ASN A 99 7.61 -11.84 1.10
N PHE A 100 6.77 -12.86 0.89
CA PHE A 100 7.15 -14.06 0.16
C PHE A 100 7.49 -13.75 -1.30
N VAL A 101 6.58 -13.08 -2.02
CA VAL A 101 6.81 -12.73 -3.43
C VAL A 101 7.97 -11.75 -3.56
N SER A 102 8.07 -10.76 -2.65
CA SER A 102 9.20 -9.85 -2.63
C SER A 102 10.53 -10.58 -2.45
N LEU A 103 10.62 -11.55 -1.53
CA LEU A 103 11.84 -12.33 -1.31
C LEU A 103 12.26 -13.10 -2.57
N LEU A 104 11.31 -13.76 -3.24
CA LEU A 104 11.57 -14.46 -4.50
C LEU A 104 12.06 -13.50 -5.60
N VAL A 105 11.41 -12.34 -5.73
CA VAL A 105 11.81 -11.30 -6.68
C VAL A 105 13.22 -10.80 -6.39
N HIS A 106 13.59 -10.56 -5.13
CA HIS A 106 14.94 -10.14 -4.76
C HIS A 106 15.99 -11.19 -5.14
N ILE A 107 15.73 -12.47 -4.85
CA ILE A 107 16.65 -13.57 -5.21
C ILE A 107 16.78 -13.70 -6.73
N TYR A 108 15.67 -13.69 -7.46
CA TYR A 108 15.66 -13.76 -8.92
C TYR A 108 16.42 -12.60 -9.57
N SER A 109 16.33 -11.41 -8.97
CA SER A 109 16.98 -10.19 -9.47
C SER A 109 18.50 -10.23 -9.39
N ILE A 110 19.10 -11.12 -8.58
CA ILE A 110 20.57 -11.29 -8.53
C ILE A 110 21.10 -11.70 -9.90
N GLY A 111 20.49 -12.71 -10.51
CA GLY A 111 20.88 -13.22 -11.82
C GLY A 111 20.41 -12.33 -12.96
N TYR A 112 19.17 -11.83 -12.89
CA TYR A 112 18.59 -11.01 -13.95
C TYR A 112 19.34 -9.68 -14.15
N MET A 113 19.73 -9.01 -13.06
CA MET A 113 20.42 -7.72 -13.11
C MET A 113 21.94 -7.85 -13.10
N ALA A 114 22.50 -9.07 -13.22
CA ALA A 114 23.92 -9.35 -12.96
C ALA A 114 24.88 -8.44 -13.76
N ASP A 115 24.50 -8.07 -14.98
CA ASP A 115 25.31 -7.26 -15.89
C ASP A 115 24.85 -5.79 -16.03
N ASP A 116 23.82 -5.37 -15.26
CA ASP A 116 23.29 -4.00 -15.33
C ASP A 116 24.06 -3.05 -14.40
N ASP A 117 24.37 -1.84 -14.88
CA ASP A 117 25.11 -0.82 -14.12
C ASP A 117 24.30 -0.21 -12.96
N GLY A 118 22.97 -0.24 -13.05
CA GLY A 118 22.03 0.27 -12.06
C GLY A 118 21.71 -0.70 -10.91
N TYR A 119 22.51 -1.76 -10.73
CA TYR A 119 22.25 -2.86 -9.78
C TYR A 119 21.85 -2.43 -8.37
N GLN A 120 22.66 -1.59 -7.70
CA GLN A 120 22.36 -1.17 -6.33
C GLN A 120 21.09 -0.30 -6.24
N ARG A 121 20.85 0.54 -7.26
CA ARG A 121 19.64 1.35 -7.35
C ARG A 121 18.40 0.46 -7.48
N PHE A 122 18.49 -0.58 -8.31
CA PHE A 122 17.41 -1.54 -8.49
C PHE A 122 17.00 -2.20 -7.16
N PHE A 123 17.98 -2.75 -6.43
CA PHE A 123 17.74 -3.38 -5.13
C PHE A 123 17.19 -2.40 -4.09
N SER A 124 17.67 -1.15 -4.10
CA SER A 124 17.12 -0.09 -3.24
C SER A 124 15.64 0.18 -3.54
N TYR A 125 15.26 0.26 -4.82
CA TYR A 125 13.88 0.56 -5.24
C TYR A 125 12.91 -0.59 -4.95
N ILE A 126 13.26 -1.85 -5.25
CA ILE A 126 12.37 -2.98 -4.94
C ILE A 126 12.17 -3.18 -3.42
N SER A 127 13.18 -2.83 -2.62
CA SER A 127 13.09 -2.89 -1.15
C SER A 127 12.24 -1.74 -0.60
N LEU A 128 12.37 -0.53 -1.17
CA LEU A 128 11.50 0.61 -0.87
C LEU A 128 10.05 0.32 -1.23
N PHE A 129 9.84 -0.30 -2.39
CA PHE A 129 8.52 -0.70 -2.86
C PHE A 129 7.85 -1.67 -1.88
N THR A 130 8.62 -2.65 -1.39
CA THR A 130 8.16 -3.60 -0.36
C THR A 130 7.76 -2.86 0.91
N PHE A 131 8.59 -1.92 1.40
CA PHE A 131 8.24 -1.08 2.55
C PHE A 131 6.92 -0.32 2.35
N MET A 132 6.73 0.35 1.20
CA MET A 132 5.51 1.11 0.94
C MET A 132 4.26 0.22 0.92
N MET A 133 4.39 -0.99 0.35
CA MET A 133 3.31 -1.97 0.36
C MET A 133 3.01 -2.48 1.79
N LEU A 134 4.03 -2.71 2.62
CA LEU A 134 3.82 -3.11 4.02
C LEU A 134 3.19 -2.00 4.86
N MET A 135 3.56 -0.74 4.64
CA MET A 135 2.90 0.43 5.25
C MET A 135 1.42 0.52 4.88
N LEU A 136 1.10 0.23 3.61
CA LEU A 136 -0.28 0.19 3.09
C LEU A 136 -1.09 -0.90 3.78
N VAL A 137 -0.56 -2.13 3.80
CA VAL A 137 -1.28 -3.32 4.32
C VAL A 137 -1.48 -3.25 5.83
N THR A 138 -0.56 -2.64 6.57
CA THR A 138 -0.65 -2.53 8.03
C THR A 138 -1.43 -1.32 8.51
N ALA A 139 -1.86 -0.42 7.62
CA ALA A 139 -2.57 0.80 7.98
C ALA A 139 -3.82 0.50 8.83
N ASN A 140 -4.01 1.26 9.92
CA ASN A 140 -5.24 1.24 10.71
C ASN A 140 -6.16 2.44 10.45
N ASN A 141 -5.78 3.30 9.51
CA ASN A 141 -6.50 4.51 9.14
C ASN A 141 -6.31 4.83 7.65
N PHE A 142 -7.23 5.61 7.10
CA PHE A 142 -7.23 5.97 5.66
C PHE A 142 -6.04 6.83 5.25
N LEU A 143 -5.47 7.64 6.15
CA LEU A 143 -4.33 8.49 5.83
C LEU A 143 -3.07 7.65 5.60
N GLN A 144 -2.77 6.72 6.49
CA GLN A 144 -1.63 5.82 6.33
C GLN A 144 -1.81 4.89 5.12
N LEU A 145 -3.04 4.44 4.88
CA LEU A 145 -3.38 3.71 3.66
C LEU A 145 -3.02 4.53 2.42
N PHE A 146 -3.45 5.80 2.36
CA PHE A 146 -3.12 6.71 1.26
C PHE A 146 -1.62 6.99 1.14
N PHE A 147 -0.90 7.11 2.26
CA PHE A 147 0.56 7.26 2.25
C PHE A 147 1.25 6.07 1.58
N GLY A 148 0.91 4.84 1.99
CA GLY A 148 1.45 3.62 1.36
C GLY A 148 1.01 3.51 -0.11
N TRP A 149 -0.22 3.91 -0.42
CA TRP A 149 -0.80 3.91 -1.77
C TRP A 149 -0.05 4.80 -2.76
N GLU A 150 0.23 6.04 -2.36
CA GLU A 150 1.04 7.00 -3.08
C GLU A 150 2.48 6.50 -3.21
N GLY A 151 3.05 5.98 -2.12
CA GLY A 151 4.38 5.41 -2.08
C GLY A 151 4.58 4.27 -3.09
N VAL A 152 3.63 3.33 -3.14
CA VAL A 152 3.63 2.24 -4.14
C VAL A 152 3.55 2.81 -5.56
N GLY A 153 2.72 3.84 -5.79
CA GLY A 153 2.62 4.50 -7.11
C GLY A 153 3.90 5.18 -7.55
N LEU A 154 4.54 5.95 -6.66
CA LEU A 154 5.79 6.65 -6.92
C LEU A 154 6.92 5.66 -7.21
N VAL A 155 7.06 4.62 -6.38
CA VAL A 155 8.15 3.65 -6.58
C VAL A 155 7.90 2.79 -7.82
N SER A 156 6.65 2.46 -8.16
CA SER A 156 6.31 1.86 -9.46
C SER A 156 6.77 2.72 -10.63
N TYR A 157 6.56 4.04 -10.58
CA TYR A 157 7.05 4.96 -11.62
C TYR A 157 8.58 4.89 -11.78
N LEU A 158 9.31 4.90 -10.66
CA LEU A 158 10.78 4.79 -10.66
C LEU A 158 11.28 3.45 -11.18
N LEU A 159 10.52 2.37 -10.93
CA LEU A 159 10.83 1.00 -11.35
C LEU A 159 10.51 0.77 -12.84
N ILE A 160 9.36 1.25 -13.33
CA ILE A 160 9.01 1.15 -14.75
C ILE A 160 9.99 1.99 -15.59
N SER A 161 10.31 3.20 -15.12
CA SER A 161 11.26 4.10 -15.78
C SER A 161 12.72 3.78 -15.43
N PHE A 162 13.04 2.55 -15.01
CA PHE A 162 14.37 2.21 -14.49
C PHE A 162 15.48 2.42 -15.54
N TRP A 163 15.23 2.01 -16.79
CA TRP A 163 16.09 2.30 -17.93
C TRP A 163 15.70 3.66 -18.54
N TYR A 164 15.98 4.72 -17.79
CA TYR A 164 15.66 6.11 -18.15
C TYR A 164 16.30 6.60 -19.45
N ASP A 165 17.30 5.90 -20.00
CA ASP A 165 17.87 6.22 -21.32
C ASP A 165 16.94 5.80 -22.47
N LYS A 166 15.96 4.93 -22.21
CA LYS A 166 14.97 4.48 -23.19
C LYS A 166 13.71 5.34 -23.11
N GLU A 167 13.41 6.08 -24.18
CA GLU A 167 12.25 6.97 -24.26
C GLU A 167 10.93 6.23 -23.96
N SER A 168 10.74 5.03 -24.53
CA SER A 168 9.53 4.22 -24.27
C SER A 168 9.34 3.85 -22.80
N ALA A 169 10.43 3.66 -22.03
CA ALA A 169 10.35 3.36 -20.61
C ALA A 169 9.91 4.58 -19.79
N ILE A 170 10.37 5.79 -20.17
CA ILE A 170 9.93 7.04 -19.56
C ILE A 170 8.45 7.29 -19.87
N GLU A 171 8.05 7.14 -21.12
CA GLU A 171 6.65 7.33 -21.54
C GLU A 171 5.73 6.36 -20.83
N GLY A 172 6.08 5.06 -20.80
CA GLY A 172 5.30 4.03 -20.12
C GLY A 172 5.21 4.26 -18.60
N GLY A 173 6.32 4.65 -17.97
CA GLY A 173 6.33 5.04 -16.56
C GLY A 173 5.44 6.24 -16.29
N LEU A 174 5.57 7.30 -17.09
CA LEU A 174 4.78 8.53 -16.94
C LEU A 174 3.29 8.26 -17.13
N LYS A 175 2.91 7.50 -18.16
CA LYS A 175 1.51 7.11 -18.38
C LYS A 175 0.97 6.33 -17.18
N ALA A 176 1.73 5.37 -16.65
CA ALA A 176 1.34 4.66 -15.44
C ALA A 176 1.15 5.60 -14.26
N PHE A 177 2.07 6.53 -14.03
CA PHE A 177 1.94 7.49 -12.95
C PHE A 177 0.69 8.36 -13.09
N ILE A 178 0.42 8.90 -14.29
CA ILE A 178 -0.73 9.77 -14.55
C ILE A 178 -2.05 9.02 -14.41
N VAL A 179 -2.18 7.83 -14.99
CA VAL A 179 -3.45 7.08 -14.92
C VAL A 179 -3.76 6.65 -13.49
N ASN A 180 -2.74 6.24 -12.73
CA ASN A 180 -2.92 5.97 -11.30
C ASN A 180 -3.35 7.22 -10.55
N ARG A 181 -2.70 8.37 -10.82
CA ARG A 181 -3.05 9.66 -10.20
C ARG A 181 -4.51 10.06 -10.44
N VAL A 182 -5.05 9.78 -11.63
CA VAL A 182 -6.47 10.03 -11.95
C VAL A 182 -7.38 9.21 -11.04
N GLY A 183 -7.06 7.94 -10.79
CA GLY A 183 -7.78 7.12 -9.80
C GLY A 183 -7.63 7.67 -8.38
N ASP A 184 -6.42 8.11 -8.02
CA ASP A 184 -6.10 8.63 -6.70
C ASP A 184 -6.91 9.90 -6.35
N PHE A 185 -7.36 10.69 -7.32
CA PHE A 185 -8.31 11.79 -7.08
C PHE A 185 -9.64 11.29 -6.50
N GLY A 186 -10.19 10.21 -7.04
CA GLY A 186 -11.40 9.58 -6.48
C GLY A 186 -11.16 9.13 -5.06
N PHE A 187 -10.00 8.52 -4.81
CA PHE A 187 -9.62 8.06 -3.48
C PHE A 187 -9.55 9.22 -2.47
N VAL A 188 -8.85 10.30 -2.80
CA VAL A 188 -8.72 11.50 -1.94
C VAL A 188 -10.08 12.13 -1.64
N LEU A 189 -10.96 12.23 -2.63
CA LEU A 189 -12.33 12.73 -2.41
C LEU A 189 -13.12 11.81 -1.48
N GLY A 190 -12.97 10.49 -1.62
CA GLY A 190 -13.57 9.52 -0.72
C GLY A 190 -13.08 9.70 0.72
N ILE A 191 -11.77 9.82 0.94
CA ILE A 191 -11.17 10.07 2.26
C ILE A 191 -11.66 11.42 2.83
N ALA A 192 -11.76 12.46 2.00
CA ALA A 192 -12.24 13.76 2.42
C ALA A 192 -13.71 13.70 2.90
N MET A 193 -14.57 12.94 2.20
CA MET A 193 -15.94 12.72 2.65
C MET A 193 -16.00 11.87 3.93
N VAL A 194 -15.17 10.82 4.06
CA VAL A 194 -15.05 10.08 5.32
C VAL A 194 -14.78 11.06 6.46
N LEU A 195 -13.72 11.86 6.36
CA LEU A 195 -13.34 12.81 7.39
C LEU A 195 -14.44 13.83 7.69
N ALA A 196 -15.11 14.36 6.67
CA ALA A 196 -16.16 15.37 6.82
C ALA A 196 -17.38 14.85 7.58
N TYR A 197 -17.75 13.57 7.44
CA TYR A 197 -18.97 13.00 8.02
C TYR A 197 -18.74 12.13 9.26
N THR A 198 -17.57 11.51 9.42
CA THR A 198 -17.24 10.70 10.60
C THR A 198 -16.41 11.47 11.63
N GLY A 199 -15.72 12.53 11.18
CA GLY A 199 -14.76 13.26 11.98
C GLY A 199 -13.50 12.47 12.35
N SER A 200 -13.22 11.35 11.68
CA SER A 200 -12.02 10.53 11.93
C SER A 200 -11.59 9.80 10.65
N LEU A 201 -10.30 9.48 10.57
CA LEU A 201 -9.75 8.61 9.53
C LEU A 201 -9.42 7.20 10.05
N ASP A 202 -9.55 6.97 11.35
CA ASP A 202 -9.29 5.66 11.97
C ASP A 202 -10.41 4.68 11.61
N TYR A 203 -10.02 3.48 11.16
CA TYR A 203 -10.99 2.49 10.67
C TYR A 203 -12.04 2.12 11.71
N ASP A 204 -11.64 1.97 12.98
CA ASP A 204 -12.56 1.58 14.05
C ASP A 204 -13.69 2.61 14.23
N THR A 205 -13.33 3.91 14.33
CA THR A 205 -14.31 4.99 14.44
C THR A 205 -15.18 5.11 13.19
N VAL A 206 -14.58 5.01 12.00
CA VAL A 206 -15.31 5.10 10.72
C VAL A 206 -16.30 3.96 10.57
N PHE A 207 -15.91 2.72 10.87
CA PHE A 207 -16.79 1.57 10.73
C PHE A 207 -17.91 1.55 11.78
N GLN A 208 -17.68 2.08 12.99
CA GLN A 208 -18.74 2.25 13.98
C GLN A 208 -19.76 3.32 13.56
N SER A 209 -19.34 4.35 12.80
CA SER A 209 -20.23 5.41 12.30
C SER A 209 -21.16 4.97 11.14
N ALA A 210 -20.95 3.78 10.58
CA ALA A 210 -21.67 3.25 9.42
C ALA A 210 -23.20 3.29 9.60
N ASN A 211 -23.68 2.78 10.74
CA ASN A 211 -25.10 2.67 11.04
C ASN A 211 -25.77 4.05 11.13
N HIS A 212 -25.06 5.04 11.68
CA HIS A 212 -25.55 6.42 11.77
C HIS A 212 -25.63 7.09 10.39
N LEU A 213 -24.68 6.78 9.50
CA LEU A 213 -24.61 7.39 8.17
C LEU A 213 -25.52 6.72 7.12
N SER A 214 -26.08 5.54 7.41
CA SER A 214 -26.90 4.75 6.49
C SER A 214 -28.12 5.53 5.92
N GLY A 215 -28.72 6.41 6.71
CA GLY A 215 -29.83 7.27 6.27
C GLY A 215 -29.44 8.62 5.67
N THR A 216 -28.14 8.96 5.62
CA THR A 216 -27.68 10.27 5.17
C THR A 216 -27.61 10.32 3.64
N THR A 217 -28.12 11.39 3.05
CA THR A 217 -28.06 11.63 1.61
C THR A 217 -27.27 12.88 1.27
N VAL A 218 -26.72 12.90 0.06
CA VAL A 218 -26.00 14.03 -0.54
C VAL A 218 -26.58 14.29 -1.92
N GLU A 219 -26.82 15.57 -2.22
CA GLU A 219 -27.23 15.99 -3.56
C GLU A 219 -26.00 16.40 -4.37
N LEU A 220 -25.55 15.50 -5.26
CA LEU A 220 -24.50 15.81 -6.24
C LEU A 220 -25.05 16.60 -7.43
N PHE A 221 -26.30 16.32 -7.79
CA PHE A 221 -27.05 17.00 -8.85
C PHE A 221 -28.34 17.52 -8.24
N SER A 222 -28.69 18.76 -8.55
CA SER A 222 -29.89 19.42 -8.00
C SER A 222 -31.13 18.55 -8.18
N GLY A 223 -31.79 18.20 -7.06
CA GLY A 223 -33.02 17.41 -7.07
C GLY A 223 -32.83 15.88 -7.14
N HIS A 224 -31.60 15.38 -7.10
CA HIS A 224 -31.32 13.94 -7.04
C HIS A 224 -30.50 13.62 -5.78
N PRO A 225 -31.13 13.16 -4.69
CA PRO A 225 -30.42 12.71 -3.50
C PRO A 225 -29.78 11.34 -3.72
N TRP A 226 -28.50 11.20 -3.39
CA TRP A 226 -27.75 9.95 -3.42
C TRP A 226 -27.42 9.51 -1.99
N SER A 227 -27.36 8.21 -1.74
CA SER A 227 -26.85 7.71 -0.45
C SER A 227 -25.40 8.12 -0.28
N LEU A 228 -25.07 8.76 0.84
CA LEU A 228 -23.71 9.20 1.16
C LEU A 228 -22.72 8.03 1.12
N LEU A 229 -23.07 6.92 1.78
CA LEU A 229 -22.21 5.74 1.81
C LEU A 229 -21.93 5.18 0.41
N THR A 230 -22.93 5.19 -0.48
CA THR A 230 -22.73 4.75 -1.87
C THR A 230 -21.76 5.68 -2.59
N VAL A 231 -21.89 7.00 -2.43
CA VAL A 231 -20.98 7.97 -3.05
C VAL A 231 -19.56 7.76 -2.54
N ILE A 232 -19.36 7.60 -1.23
CA ILE A 232 -18.03 7.37 -0.67
C ILE A 232 -17.44 6.05 -1.17
N CYS A 233 -18.19 4.95 -1.11
CA CYS A 233 -17.73 3.65 -1.62
C CYS A 233 -17.37 3.72 -3.10
N LEU A 234 -18.15 4.42 -3.93
CA LEU A 234 -17.83 4.61 -5.35
C LEU A 234 -16.55 5.42 -5.56
N LEU A 235 -16.34 6.49 -4.80
CA LEU A 235 -15.12 7.31 -4.86
C LEU A 235 -13.88 6.51 -4.46
N LEU A 236 -13.95 5.78 -3.35
CA LEU A 236 -12.88 4.87 -2.92
C LEU A 236 -12.64 3.77 -3.97
N TYR A 237 -13.72 3.24 -4.57
CA TYR A 237 -13.63 2.23 -5.61
C TYR A 237 -12.97 2.74 -6.90
N VAL A 238 -13.19 3.99 -7.31
CA VAL A 238 -12.45 4.62 -8.43
C VAL A 238 -10.95 4.62 -8.17
N GLY A 239 -10.52 4.87 -6.93
CA GLY A 239 -9.14 4.68 -6.51
C GLY A 239 -8.65 3.27 -6.77
N ALA A 240 -9.37 2.26 -6.24
CA ALA A 240 -9.04 0.85 -6.45
C ALA A 240 -8.98 0.46 -7.93
N MET A 241 -9.92 0.93 -8.76
CA MET A 241 -9.91 0.68 -10.19
C MET A 241 -8.61 1.13 -10.85
N GLY A 242 -8.09 2.31 -10.47
CA GLY A 242 -6.84 2.86 -10.99
C GLY A 242 -5.64 1.95 -10.70
N LYS A 243 -5.40 1.65 -9.42
CA LYS A 243 -4.26 0.79 -8.98
C LYS A 243 -4.38 -0.65 -9.45
N SER A 244 -5.60 -1.18 -9.54
CA SER A 244 -5.85 -2.56 -9.99
C SER A 244 -5.98 -2.70 -11.50
N ALA A 245 -5.72 -1.63 -12.27
CA ALA A 245 -5.82 -1.63 -13.73
C ALA A 245 -7.15 -2.18 -14.25
N GLN A 246 -8.26 -1.82 -13.60
CA GLN A 246 -9.60 -2.22 -14.04
C GLN A 246 -10.07 -1.32 -15.18
N VAL A 247 -11.01 -1.80 -16.01
CA VAL A 247 -11.65 -0.98 -17.04
C VAL A 247 -12.40 0.18 -16.36
N PRO A 248 -12.23 1.44 -16.79
CA PRO A 248 -11.51 1.92 -17.98
C PRO A 248 -10.03 2.26 -17.77
N LEU A 249 -9.53 2.33 -16.53
CA LEU A 249 -8.18 2.77 -16.17
C LEU A 249 -7.05 1.74 -16.43
N HIS A 250 -7.34 0.60 -17.06
CA HIS A 250 -6.38 -0.47 -17.39
C HIS A 250 -5.23 -0.08 -18.34
N VAL A 251 -5.33 1.06 -19.04
CA VAL A 251 -4.47 1.44 -20.17
C VAL A 251 -2.99 1.63 -19.85
N TRP A 252 -2.63 1.71 -18.56
CA TRP A 252 -1.23 1.79 -18.14
C TRP A 252 -0.54 0.42 -18.00
N LEU A 253 -1.32 -0.65 -17.82
CA LEU A 253 -0.79 -1.98 -17.51
C LEU A 253 0.09 -2.59 -18.63
N PRO A 254 -0.27 -2.45 -19.93
CA PRO A 254 0.59 -2.97 -21.00
C PRO A 254 1.95 -2.25 -21.05
N GLU A 255 1.97 -0.94 -20.79
CA GLU A 255 3.18 -0.12 -20.86
C GLU A 255 4.08 -0.26 -19.63
N SER A 256 3.56 -0.72 -18.49
CA SER A 256 4.40 -1.05 -17.35
C SER A 256 5.37 -2.22 -17.59
N MET A 257 5.18 -2.97 -18.70
CA MET A 257 6.07 -4.06 -19.11
C MET A 257 7.41 -3.59 -19.70
N GLU A 258 7.60 -2.28 -19.87
CA GLU A 258 8.90 -1.70 -20.25
C GLU A 258 9.96 -1.81 -19.14
N GLY A 259 9.51 -1.96 -17.88
CA GLY A 259 10.42 -2.18 -16.76
C GLY A 259 11.03 -3.59 -16.75
N PRO A 260 12.14 -3.79 -16.02
CA PRO A 260 12.73 -5.11 -15.78
C PRO A 260 11.70 -6.17 -15.38
N THR A 261 11.81 -7.39 -15.92
CA THR A 261 10.88 -8.50 -15.66
C THR A 261 10.61 -8.80 -14.17
N PRO A 262 11.59 -8.71 -13.24
CA PRO A 262 11.30 -8.91 -11.81
C PRO A 262 10.31 -7.89 -11.25
N ILE A 263 10.22 -6.69 -11.82
CA ILE A 263 9.28 -5.63 -11.42
C ILE A 263 7.87 -6.01 -11.82
N SER A 264 7.67 -6.47 -13.06
CA SER A 264 6.35 -6.93 -13.52
C SER A 264 5.83 -8.06 -12.63
N ALA A 265 6.69 -9.00 -12.24
CA ALA A 265 6.33 -10.04 -11.28
C ALA A 265 5.89 -9.45 -9.92
N LEU A 266 6.62 -8.47 -9.38
CA LEU A 266 6.29 -7.84 -8.11
C LEU A 266 4.97 -7.04 -8.15
N ILE A 267 4.81 -6.19 -9.18
CA ILE A 267 3.67 -5.29 -9.37
C ILE A 267 2.38 -6.08 -9.63
N HIS A 268 2.43 -7.06 -10.54
CA HIS A 268 1.22 -7.76 -11.00
C HIS A 268 0.82 -8.95 -10.12
N ALA A 269 1.77 -9.61 -9.43
CA ALA A 269 1.42 -10.80 -8.65
C ALA A 269 0.97 -10.48 -7.23
N ALA A 270 1.58 -9.49 -6.57
CA ALA A 270 1.49 -9.40 -5.10
C ALA A 270 1.18 -8.04 -4.52
N THR A 271 1.30 -6.93 -5.28
CA THR A 271 1.39 -5.61 -4.65
C THR A 271 0.46 -4.56 -5.22
N MET A 272 0.73 -4.01 -6.41
CA MET A 272 0.01 -2.83 -6.89
C MET A 272 -1.43 -3.16 -7.25
N VAL A 273 -1.65 -4.25 -7.98
CA VAL A 273 -3.01 -4.67 -8.33
C VAL A 273 -3.78 -5.24 -7.14
N THR A 274 -3.07 -5.83 -6.18
CA THR A 274 -3.67 -6.38 -4.96
C THR A 274 -4.00 -5.30 -3.94
N ALA A 275 -3.32 -4.14 -3.95
CA ALA A 275 -3.61 -3.02 -3.06
C ALA A 275 -5.05 -2.51 -3.19
N GLY A 276 -5.57 -2.40 -4.43
CA GLY A 276 -6.97 -2.02 -4.65
C GLY A 276 -7.96 -3.05 -4.12
N VAL A 277 -7.70 -4.33 -4.36
CA VAL A 277 -8.52 -5.44 -3.84
C VAL A 277 -8.47 -5.49 -2.30
N PHE A 278 -7.28 -5.32 -1.71
CA PHE A 278 -7.09 -5.26 -0.27
C PHE A 278 -7.88 -4.12 0.36
N MET A 279 -7.84 -2.93 -0.24
CA MET A 279 -8.60 -1.78 0.25
C MET A 279 -10.11 -2.06 0.22
N ILE A 280 -10.64 -2.64 -0.86
CA ILE A 280 -12.07 -3.00 -0.95
C ILE A 280 -12.42 -4.05 0.12
N ALA A 281 -11.59 -5.08 0.30
CA ALA A 281 -11.80 -6.10 1.33
C ALA A 281 -11.79 -5.49 2.74
N ARG A 282 -10.87 -4.55 3.01
CA ARG A 282 -10.74 -3.83 4.28
C ARG A 282 -11.97 -2.97 4.60
N ILE A 283 -12.56 -2.34 3.59
CA ILE A 283 -13.72 -1.45 3.72
C ILE A 283 -15.06 -2.23 3.65
N SER A 284 -15.03 -3.52 3.31
CA SER A 284 -16.25 -4.33 3.15
C SER A 284 -17.24 -4.31 4.33
N PRO A 285 -16.83 -4.22 5.61
CA PRO A 285 -17.79 -4.09 6.72
C PRO A 285 -18.63 -2.80 6.61
N TRP A 286 -18.04 -1.74 6.04
CA TRP A 286 -18.69 -0.44 5.87
C TRP A 286 -19.68 -0.44 4.70
N SER A 287 -19.34 -1.10 3.59
CA SER A 287 -20.23 -1.21 2.42
C SER A 287 -21.45 -2.11 2.67
N ASN A 288 -21.30 -3.12 3.54
CA ASN A 288 -22.36 -4.10 3.80
C ASN A 288 -23.49 -3.57 4.70
N CYS A 289 -23.32 -2.42 5.37
CA CYS A 289 -24.39 -1.77 6.15
C CYS A 289 -25.58 -1.29 5.30
N GLN A 290 -25.49 -1.34 3.97
CA GLN A 290 -26.59 -1.03 3.06
C GLN A 290 -27.49 -2.24 2.73
N LEU A 291 -27.04 -3.47 3.03
CA LEU A 291 -27.81 -4.67 2.74
C LEU A 291 -28.74 -4.97 3.92
N PRO A 292 -30.07 -5.01 3.73
CA PRO A 292 -30.95 -5.52 4.76
C PRO A 292 -30.62 -7.00 5.03
N HIS A 293 -30.47 -7.34 6.31
CA HIS A 293 -30.48 -8.73 6.78
C HIS A 293 -31.85 -9.38 6.54
#